data_AF-A0A8H5QAS6-F1
#
_entry.id   AF-A0A8H5QAS6-F1
#
_cell.length_a   1.000
_cell.length_b   1.000
_cell.length_c   1.000
_cell.angle_alpha   90.00
_cell.angle_beta   90.00
_cell.angle_gamma   90.00
#
_symmetry.space_group_name_H-M   'P 1'
#
loop_
_entity.id
_entity.type
_entity.pdbx_description
1 polymer ?
#
loop_
_entity_poly.entity_id
_entity_poly.type
_entity_poly.pdbx_seq_one_letter_code
_entity_poly.pdbx_strand_id
1 'polypeptide(L)'
;MPFPFILPTTSAFSFSSSFSSESHPSLPLNASTYRGVVRDALKKHKRLPPSSQVSNLNTVISSVNGYIPYLLAVDDGLSNKGLAVVTQKTPPAIEWRPTLSGEVVPGRERARVKISSLEHEIAFVLSTLGFSHVLTARAALQPLYSTSSEFLGAQERTNAVTAATKCLLEAASVYDYLAGRGEHATANPPCPDVAPGTARALCSLALAEATLLAVLKDDPYPAIVAQDRNKNDKEWMFKAPEIPKVRAHLYARLCLAASEHAAKASSLCSTAGSGSHKINSALLKYLEDLRRTCRARACRFFGIDAEIGGQVADGIGWVRAGLSELGIEIKDNNKKGLSFSRLKKDFTEKREDRRVDKESAWGSDAGKMEEIRVLEMLDVKWNKVNDTMNTQAIPPINTLLSKMPSGREIHTLKPYEVPSLDRDILEAMRAPPEDDDTYVDDLSSDDDVKRGPSAPVGAFPGTVDDYSRSPSTPGNAYY
;
A
#
# COMPACT_ATOMS: atom_id res chain seq x y z
N MET A 1 6.39 -5.12 -5.19
CA MET A 1 5.64 -5.65 -4.03
C MET A 1 4.81 -4.53 -3.43
N PRO A 2 3.47 -4.56 -3.49
CA PRO A 2 2.64 -3.45 -3.02
C PRO A 2 2.67 -3.21 -1.50
N PHE A 3 2.45 -1.96 -1.07
CA PHE A 3 2.43 -1.62 0.36
C PHE A 3 1.28 -2.31 1.13
N PRO A 4 1.51 -2.87 2.32
CA PRO A 4 0.49 -3.52 3.14
C PRO A 4 -0.38 -2.48 3.88
N PHE A 5 -1.30 -1.83 3.17
CA PHE A 5 -2.25 -0.90 3.78
C PHE A 5 -3.13 -1.56 4.85
N ILE A 6 -3.60 -0.75 5.79
CA ILE A 6 -4.61 -1.14 6.77
C ILE A 6 -5.92 -0.49 6.36
N LEU A 7 -7.00 -1.27 6.35
CA LEU A 7 -8.33 -0.73 6.07
C LEU A 7 -8.83 0.10 7.26
N PRO A 8 -9.38 1.31 7.02
CA PRO A 8 -9.93 2.13 8.08
C PRO A 8 -11.21 1.49 8.65
N THR A 9 -11.64 1.96 9.82
CA THR A 9 -12.94 1.56 10.41
C THR A 9 -13.74 2.81 10.75
N THR A 10 -15.06 2.67 10.81
CA THR A 10 -15.97 3.79 11.07
C THR A 10 -16.95 3.49 12.21
N SER A 11 -17.46 4.55 12.83
CA SER A 11 -18.57 4.51 13.78
C SER A 11 -19.88 4.15 13.08
N ALA A 12 -20.92 3.86 13.87
CA ALA A 12 -22.29 3.95 13.38
C ALA A 12 -22.61 5.39 12.95
N PHE A 13 -23.49 5.53 11.96
CA PHE A 13 -24.06 6.81 11.54
C PHE A 13 -25.34 6.53 10.75
N SER A 14 -26.40 7.26 11.08
CA SER A 14 -27.65 7.26 10.32
C SER A 14 -27.75 8.56 9.52
N PHE A 15 -27.82 8.48 8.19
CA PHE A 15 -28.03 9.63 7.32
C PHE A 15 -29.35 10.33 7.62
N SER A 16 -30.40 9.60 7.99
CA SER A 16 -31.69 10.17 8.37
C SER A 16 -31.58 11.11 9.58
N SER A 17 -30.50 11.07 10.37
CA SER A 17 -30.26 12.04 11.46
C SER A 17 -29.82 13.42 10.96
N SER A 18 -29.09 13.48 9.84
CA SER A 18 -28.42 14.70 9.34
C SER A 18 -28.99 15.19 8.01
N PHE A 19 -29.68 14.32 7.28
CA PHE A 19 -30.20 14.57 5.93
C PHE A 19 -31.66 14.13 5.82
N SER A 20 -32.39 14.79 4.93
CA SER A 20 -33.76 14.44 4.56
C SER A 20 -33.99 14.69 3.08
N SER A 21 -34.91 13.96 2.46
CA SER A 21 -35.35 14.22 1.09
C SER A 21 -36.87 14.17 1.04
N GLU A 22 -37.49 15.26 0.62
CA GLU A 22 -38.95 15.27 0.38
C GLU A 22 -39.29 14.51 -0.89
N SER A 23 -38.43 14.59 -1.91
CA SER A 23 -38.61 13.89 -3.18
C SER A 23 -38.41 12.38 -3.09
N HIS A 24 -37.47 11.91 -2.26
CA HIS A 24 -37.06 10.51 -2.15
C HIS A 24 -36.82 10.16 -0.67
N PRO A 25 -37.88 10.10 0.16
CA PRO A 25 -37.77 9.96 1.61
C PRO A 25 -37.02 8.70 2.08
N SER A 26 -37.00 7.64 1.27
CA SER A 26 -36.26 6.41 1.59
C SER A 26 -34.76 6.46 1.29
N LEU A 27 -34.27 7.48 0.57
CA LEU A 27 -32.86 7.56 0.17
C LEU A 27 -31.88 7.68 1.37
N PRO A 28 -32.07 8.59 2.35
CA PRO A 28 -31.21 8.65 3.53
C PRO A 28 -31.24 7.35 4.35
N LEU A 29 -32.39 6.71 4.44
CA LEU A 29 -32.50 5.45 5.16
C LEU A 29 -31.68 4.34 4.47
N ASN A 30 -31.86 4.16 3.15
CA ASN A 30 -31.11 3.18 2.38
C ASN A 30 -29.60 3.45 2.43
N ALA A 31 -29.17 4.71 2.33
CA ALA A 31 -27.76 5.07 2.51
C ALA A 31 -27.22 4.64 3.88
N SER A 32 -28.03 4.75 4.95
CA SER A 32 -27.68 4.27 6.30
C SER A 32 -27.54 2.75 6.35
N THR A 33 -28.46 2.02 5.72
CA THR A 33 -28.45 0.55 5.64
C THR A 33 -27.18 0.04 4.95
N TYR A 34 -26.87 0.53 3.75
CA TYR A 34 -25.68 0.11 3.01
C TYR A 34 -24.38 0.56 3.68
N ARG A 35 -24.38 1.72 4.35
CA ARG A 35 -23.25 2.13 5.21
C ARG A 35 -23.02 1.15 6.37
N GLY A 36 -24.10 0.67 6.99
CA GLY A 36 -24.05 -0.36 8.03
C GLY A 36 -23.37 -1.64 7.54
N VAL A 37 -23.71 -2.10 6.34
CA VAL A 37 -23.06 -3.26 5.69
C VAL A 37 -21.56 -3.05 5.51
N VAL A 38 -21.13 -1.87 5.05
CA VAL A 38 -19.70 -1.52 4.92
C VAL A 38 -19.01 -1.52 6.27
N ARG A 39 -19.60 -0.88 7.28
CA ARG A 39 -19.06 -0.84 8.65
C ARG A 39 -18.84 -2.26 9.19
N ASP A 40 -19.81 -3.14 9.00
CA ASP A 40 -19.75 -4.51 9.54
C ASP A 40 -18.73 -5.37 8.77
N ALA A 41 -18.63 -5.21 7.45
CA ALA A 41 -17.58 -5.83 6.64
C ALA A 41 -16.17 -5.40 7.09
N LEU A 42 -15.96 -4.11 7.39
CA LEU A 42 -14.69 -3.57 7.89
C LEU A 42 -14.37 -4.05 9.30
N LYS A 43 -15.36 -4.05 10.21
CA LYS A 43 -15.22 -4.61 11.56
C LYS A 43 -14.83 -6.08 11.51
N LYS A 44 -15.51 -6.87 10.66
CA LYS A 44 -15.19 -8.29 10.45
C LYS A 44 -13.77 -8.45 9.92
N HIS A 45 -13.39 -7.70 8.88
CA HIS A 45 -12.04 -7.74 8.32
C HIS A 45 -10.96 -7.48 9.39
N LYS A 46 -11.12 -6.41 10.19
CA LYS A 46 -10.19 -6.05 11.25
C LYS A 46 -10.03 -7.16 12.31
N ARG A 47 -11.11 -7.86 12.65
CA ARG A 47 -11.13 -8.92 13.68
C ARG A 47 -10.54 -10.26 13.18
N LEU A 48 -10.46 -10.46 11.87
CA LEU A 48 -9.90 -11.68 11.30
C LEU A 48 -8.38 -11.76 11.53
N PRO A 49 -7.83 -12.96 11.76
CA PRO A 49 -6.38 -13.15 11.75
C PRO A 49 -5.81 -12.80 10.36
N PRO A 50 -4.55 -12.35 10.27
CA PRO A 50 -3.95 -11.91 8.99
C PRO A 50 -4.13 -12.91 7.83
N SER A 51 -4.01 -14.21 8.10
CA SER A 51 -4.17 -15.27 7.09
C SER A 51 -5.59 -15.41 6.52
N SER A 52 -6.60 -14.88 7.21
CA SER A 52 -8.00 -14.91 6.77
C SER A 52 -8.48 -13.56 6.25
N GLN A 53 -7.66 -12.51 6.34
CA GLN A 53 -8.05 -11.17 5.86
C GLN A 53 -8.14 -11.12 4.34
N VAL A 54 -7.25 -11.85 3.64
CA VAL A 54 -7.19 -11.90 2.18
C VAL A 54 -8.50 -12.40 1.58
N SER A 55 -9.05 -13.51 2.09
CA SER A 55 -10.31 -14.07 1.60
C SER A 55 -11.52 -13.16 1.87
N ASN A 56 -11.43 -12.24 2.83
CA ASN A 56 -12.49 -11.28 3.14
C ASN A 56 -12.41 -9.99 2.31
N LEU A 57 -11.35 -9.75 1.53
CA LEU A 57 -11.21 -8.52 0.72
C LEU A 57 -12.34 -8.37 -0.31
N ASN A 58 -12.75 -9.46 -0.96
CA ASN A 58 -13.86 -9.44 -1.92
C ASN A 58 -15.19 -9.02 -1.28
N THR A 59 -15.43 -9.43 -0.03
CA THR A 59 -16.60 -8.98 0.75
C THR A 59 -16.54 -7.47 0.97
N VAL A 60 -15.39 -6.94 1.39
CA VAL A 60 -15.20 -5.49 1.60
C VAL A 60 -15.43 -4.72 0.30
N ILE A 61 -14.82 -5.14 -0.81
CA ILE A 61 -14.98 -4.50 -2.12
C ILE A 61 -16.45 -4.49 -2.52
N SER A 62 -17.15 -5.62 -2.40
CA SER A 62 -18.56 -5.74 -2.75
C SER A 62 -19.45 -4.85 -1.88
N SER A 63 -19.23 -4.81 -0.57
CA SER A 63 -19.96 -3.92 0.34
C SER A 63 -19.73 -2.45 0.02
N VAL A 64 -18.48 -2.05 -0.25
CA VAL A 64 -18.15 -0.66 -0.58
C VAL A 64 -18.78 -0.26 -1.92
N ASN A 65 -18.67 -1.10 -2.95
CA ASN A 65 -19.32 -0.86 -4.24
C ASN A 65 -20.85 -0.82 -4.15
N GLY A 66 -21.45 -1.59 -3.24
CA GLY A 66 -22.89 -1.52 -2.96
C GLY A 66 -23.31 -0.22 -2.29
N TYR A 67 -22.44 0.42 -1.51
CA TYR A 67 -22.74 1.67 -0.79
C TYR A 67 -22.48 2.93 -1.62
N ILE A 68 -21.43 2.96 -2.44
CA ILE A 68 -21.02 4.14 -3.23
C ILE A 68 -22.19 4.78 -4.01
N PRO A 69 -23.05 4.04 -4.74
CA PRO A 69 -24.19 4.63 -5.45
C PRO A 69 -25.13 5.44 -4.56
N TYR A 70 -25.44 4.93 -3.36
CA TYR A 70 -26.33 5.61 -2.41
C TYR A 70 -25.67 6.85 -1.81
N LEU A 71 -24.39 6.73 -1.45
CA LEU A 71 -23.61 7.85 -0.93
C LEU A 71 -23.53 9.00 -1.95
N LEU A 72 -23.27 8.69 -3.21
CA LEU A 72 -23.17 9.69 -4.27
C LEU A 72 -24.55 10.25 -4.67
N ALA A 73 -25.62 9.46 -4.62
CA ALA A 73 -26.97 9.98 -4.84
C ALA A 73 -27.38 11.02 -3.76
N VAL A 74 -26.95 10.83 -2.51
CA VAL A 74 -27.14 11.82 -1.44
C VAL A 74 -26.32 13.09 -1.73
N ASP A 75 -25.08 12.95 -2.19
CA ASP A 75 -24.18 14.06 -2.54
C ASP A 75 -24.69 14.89 -3.73
N ASP A 76 -25.10 14.22 -4.80
CA ASP A 76 -25.68 14.84 -5.99
C ASP A 76 -26.99 15.56 -5.66
N GLY A 77 -27.79 15.01 -4.74
CA GLY A 77 -29.02 15.63 -4.29
C GLY A 77 -28.81 16.86 -3.41
N LEU A 78 -27.71 16.92 -2.63
CA LEU A 78 -27.30 18.13 -1.90
C LEU A 78 -26.76 19.21 -2.84
N SER A 79 -26.13 18.80 -3.93
CA SER A 79 -25.55 19.69 -4.94
C SER A 79 -26.55 20.16 -6.01
N ASN A 80 -27.83 19.76 -5.93
CA ASN A 80 -28.84 19.96 -6.97
C ASN A 80 -28.41 19.45 -8.36
N LYS A 81 -27.62 18.38 -8.41
CA LYS A 81 -27.14 17.73 -9.64
C LYS A 81 -27.89 16.43 -9.95
N GLY A 82 -28.52 15.82 -8.95
CA GLY A 82 -29.24 14.55 -9.05
C GLY A 82 -30.76 14.71 -9.26
N LEU A 83 -31.43 13.57 -9.46
CA LEU A 83 -32.90 13.49 -9.53
C LEU A 83 -33.56 13.65 -8.15
N ALA A 84 -32.84 13.33 -7.08
CA ALA A 84 -33.29 13.53 -5.71
C ALA A 84 -32.90 14.92 -5.21
N VAL A 85 -33.80 15.55 -4.44
CA VAL A 85 -33.55 16.79 -3.72
C VAL A 85 -33.27 16.43 -2.27
N VAL A 86 -32.07 16.69 -1.79
CA VAL A 86 -31.65 16.37 -0.42
C VAL A 86 -31.36 17.66 0.32
N THR A 87 -31.86 17.76 1.55
CA THR A 87 -31.64 18.88 2.46
C THR A 87 -30.82 18.41 3.65
N GLN A 88 -29.75 19.15 3.98
CA GLN A 88 -28.99 18.93 5.20
C GLN A 88 -29.69 19.62 6.38
N LYS A 89 -30.09 18.83 7.39
CA LYS A 89 -30.72 19.30 8.63
C LYS A 89 -29.68 19.77 9.63
N THR A 90 -28.64 18.98 9.81
CA THR A 90 -27.52 19.24 10.72
C THR A 90 -26.22 18.76 10.08
N PRO A 91 -25.06 19.34 10.43
CA PRO A 91 -23.79 18.82 9.97
C PRO A 91 -23.61 17.35 10.40
N PRO A 92 -23.21 16.44 9.51
CA PRO A 92 -23.00 15.05 9.88
C PRO A 92 -21.92 14.96 10.96
N ALA A 93 -22.03 13.96 11.82
CA ALA A 93 -21.09 13.71 12.91
C ALA A 93 -20.56 12.29 12.79
N ILE A 94 -19.74 12.05 11.76
CA ILE A 94 -19.22 10.72 11.44
C ILE A 94 -17.82 10.59 12.01
N GLU A 95 -17.47 9.42 12.54
CA GLU A 95 -16.12 9.14 12.99
C GLU A 95 -15.45 8.04 12.17
N TRP A 96 -14.21 8.29 11.76
CA TRP A 96 -13.34 7.30 11.10
C TRP A 96 -12.05 7.13 11.89
N ARG A 97 -11.50 5.92 11.91
CA ARG A 97 -10.12 5.67 12.34
C ARG A 97 -9.20 5.79 11.13
N PRO A 98 -8.36 6.84 11.02
CA PRO A 98 -7.41 7.00 9.92
C PRO A 98 -6.31 5.93 9.96
N THR A 99 -5.75 5.56 8.80
CA THR A 99 -4.73 4.51 8.66
C THR A 99 -3.42 4.98 8.04
N LEU A 100 -3.40 6.17 7.44
CA LEU A 100 -2.20 6.81 6.91
C LEU A 100 -1.54 7.78 7.90
N SER A 101 -2.32 8.31 8.85
CA SER A 101 -1.85 9.25 9.88
C SER A 101 -2.08 8.72 11.30
N GLY A 102 -1.46 9.37 12.29
CA GLY A 102 -1.58 9.06 13.72
C GLY A 102 -0.51 8.11 14.25
N GLU A 103 -0.19 8.27 15.54
CA GLU A 103 0.81 7.43 16.22
C GLU A 103 0.32 5.98 16.37
N VAL A 104 1.16 5.04 15.93
CA VAL A 104 0.94 3.62 16.17
C VAL A 104 1.64 3.25 17.47
N VAL A 105 0.91 3.32 18.58
CA VAL A 105 1.39 2.85 19.87
C VAL A 105 1.01 1.38 20.02
N PRO A 106 1.98 0.45 20.25
CA PRO A 106 1.68 -0.96 20.44
C PRO A 106 0.62 -1.18 21.53
N GLY A 107 -0.43 -1.95 21.21
CA GLY A 107 -1.52 -2.24 22.14
C GLY A 107 -2.57 -1.14 22.28
N ARG A 108 -2.44 0.01 21.57
CA ARG A 108 -3.44 1.07 21.56
C ARG A 108 -4.02 1.27 20.17
N GLU A 109 -5.33 1.41 20.10
CA GLU A 109 -5.98 1.79 18.85
C GLU A 109 -5.72 3.25 18.48
N ARG A 110 -5.69 3.53 17.18
CA ARG A 110 -5.61 4.90 16.69
C ARG A 110 -6.86 5.68 17.07
N ALA A 111 -6.68 6.95 17.43
CA ALA A 111 -7.76 7.85 17.72
C ALA A 111 -8.66 8.03 16.48
N ARG A 112 -9.96 8.12 16.71
CA ARG A 112 -10.92 8.48 15.66
C ARG A 112 -10.81 9.97 15.34
N VAL A 113 -11.03 10.30 14.08
CA VAL A 113 -11.20 11.66 13.59
C VAL A 113 -12.68 11.84 13.27
N LYS A 114 -13.27 12.89 13.81
CA LYS A 114 -14.64 13.30 13.50
C LYS A 114 -14.65 14.12 12.21
N ILE A 115 -15.50 13.74 11.27
CA ILE A 115 -15.74 14.45 10.02
C ILE A 115 -17.17 15.00 10.00
N SER A 116 -17.31 16.17 9.38
CA SER A 116 -18.59 16.89 9.30
C SER A 116 -18.99 17.28 7.88
N SER A 117 -18.41 16.62 6.88
CA SER A 117 -18.72 16.82 5.47
C SER A 117 -18.89 15.47 4.78
N LEU A 118 -19.81 15.42 3.82
CA LEU A 118 -20.03 14.24 2.98
C LEU A 118 -18.84 13.95 2.07
N GLU A 119 -18.12 14.98 1.62
CA GLU A 119 -16.89 14.82 0.83
C GLU A 119 -15.81 14.03 1.60
N HIS A 120 -15.72 14.22 2.91
CA HIS A 120 -14.78 13.45 3.73
C HIS A 120 -15.23 11.98 3.89
N GLU A 121 -16.54 11.72 3.95
CA GLU A 121 -17.09 10.34 3.95
C GLU A 121 -16.76 9.67 2.60
N ILE A 122 -17.02 10.34 1.48
CA ILE A 122 -16.66 9.88 0.14
C ILE A 122 -15.16 9.58 0.05
N ALA A 123 -14.31 10.46 0.57
CA ALA A 123 -12.87 10.26 0.58
C ALA A 123 -12.44 9.01 1.36
N PHE A 124 -13.00 8.76 2.55
CA PHE A 124 -12.71 7.55 3.32
C PHE A 124 -13.24 6.28 2.63
N VAL A 125 -14.43 6.33 2.06
CA VAL A 125 -15.06 5.18 1.38
C VAL A 125 -14.29 4.81 0.11
N LEU A 126 -13.96 5.79 -0.74
CA LEU A 126 -13.17 5.56 -1.95
C LEU A 126 -11.73 5.15 -1.63
N SER A 127 -11.11 5.72 -0.60
CA SER A 127 -9.78 5.27 -0.14
C SER A 127 -9.82 3.83 0.37
N THR A 128 -10.91 3.43 1.03
CA THR A 128 -11.12 2.03 1.45
C THR A 128 -11.19 1.08 0.24
N LEU A 129 -11.89 1.49 -0.83
CA LEU A 129 -11.92 0.75 -2.09
C LEU A 129 -10.51 0.64 -2.69
N GLY A 130 -9.80 1.76 -2.81
CA GLY A 130 -8.43 1.82 -3.31
C GLY A 130 -7.46 0.93 -2.53
N PHE A 131 -7.48 0.99 -1.19
CA PHE A 131 -6.67 0.09 -0.35
C PHE A 131 -7.03 -1.38 -0.56
N SER A 132 -8.32 -1.71 -0.69
CA SER A 132 -8.77 -3.09 -0.90
C SER A 132 -8.25 -3.65 -2.23
N HIS A 133 -8.23 -2.85 -3.30
CA HIS A 133 -7.61 -3.24 -4.57
C HIS A 133 -6.09 -3.43 -4.45
N VAL A 134 -5.37 -2.53 -3.77
CA VAL A 134 -3.92 -2.69 -3.54
C VAL A 134 -3.62 -3.96 -2.73
N LEU A 135 -4.42 -4.25 -1.69
CA LEU A 135 -4.27 -5.46 -0.88
C LEU A 135 -4.60 -6.73 -1.69
N THR A 136 -5.55 -6.67 -2.60
CA THR A 136 -5.87 -7.78 -3.52
C THR A 136 -4.73 -8.01 -4.51
N ALA A 137 -4.15 -6.93 -5.06
CA ALA A 137 -2.96 -7.00 -5.91
C ALA A 137 -1.79 -7.64 -5.16
N ARG A 138 -1.59 -7.23 -3.90
CA ARG A 138 -0.58 -7.82 -3.02
C ARG A 138 -0.81 -9.31 -2.85
N ALA A 139 -2.01 -9.73 -2.45
CA ALA A 139 -2.34 -11.14 -2.27
C ALA A 139 -2.10 -11.98 -3.55
N ALA A 140 -2.45 -11.45 -4.72
CA ALA A 140 -2.21 -12.12 -6.00
C ALA A 140 -0.71 -12.31 -6.30
N LEU A 141 0.16 -11.39 -5.85
CA LEU A 141 1.60 -11.42 -6.09
C LEU A 141 2.38 -12.26 -5.07
N GLN A 142 1.87 -12.45 -3.86
CA GLN A 142 2.58 -13.15 -2.78
C GLN A 142 3.14 -14.52 -3.20
N PRO A 143 2.37 -15.38 -3.90
CA PRO A 143 2.86 -16.71 -4.26
C PRO A 143 4.13 -16.68 -5.13
N LEU A 144 4.37 -15.60 -5.88
CA LEU A 144 5.55 -15.45 -6.74
C LEU A 144 6.87 -15.36 -5.97
N TYR A 145 6.80 -15.05 -4.68
CA TYR A 145 7.94 -14.79 -3.81
C TYR A 145 8.14 -15.86 -2.73
N SER A 146 7.23 -16.83 -2.59
CA SER A 146 7.39 -17.90 -1.61
C SER A 146 8.53 -18.83 -2.03
N THR A 147 9.44 -19.12 -1.09
CA THR A 147 10.58 -20.03 -1.28
C THR A 147 10.38 -21.39 -0.62
N SER A 148 9.23 -21.57 0.05
CA SER A 148 8.86 -22.79 0.78
C SER A 148 7.86 -23.67 0.04
N SER A 149 7.20 -23.14 -1.00
CA SER A 149 6.21 -23.84 -1.82
C SER A 149 6.80 -24.30 -3.17
N GLU A 150 6.02 -25.07 -3.94
CA GLU A 150 6.38 -25.42 -5.31
C GLU A 150 6.53 -24.15 -6.16
N PHE A 151 7.51 -24.16 -7.05
CA PHE A 151 7.77 -23.02 -7.92
C PHE A 151 6.66 -22.85 -8.95
N LEU A 152 6.06 -21.65 -9.02
CA LEU A 152 4.96 -21.37 -9.94
C LEU A 152 5.42 -21.33 -11.40
N GLY A 153 4.65 -21.99 -12.27
CA GLY A 153 4.92 -22.02 -13.70
C GLY A 153 4.72 -20.67 -14.41
N ALA A 154 5.31 -20.49 -15.59
CA ALA A 154 5.28 -19.22 -16.33
C ALA A 154 3.85 -18.67 -16.58
N GLN A 155 2.88 -19.55 -16.84
CA GLN A 155 1.48 -19.15 -17.06
C GLN A 155 0.84 -18.60 -15.78
N GLU A 156 1.04 -19.26 -14.64
CA GLU A 156 0.49 -18.84 -13.35
C GLU A 156 1.11 -17.52 -12.90
N ARG A 157 2.42 -17.35 -13.10
CA ARG A 157 3.12 -16.09 -12.86
C ARG A 157 2.53 -14.95 -13.70
N THR A 158 2.28 -15.21 -14.99
CA THR A 158 1.65 -14.23 -15.88
C THR A 158 0.24 -13.86 -15.43
N ASN A 159 -0.55 -14.84 -15.00
CA ASN A 159 -1.91 -14.62 -14.50
C ASN A 159 -1.90 -13.77 -13.21
N ALA A 160 -1.01 -14.08 -12.26
CA ALA A 160 -0.83 -13.33 -11.03
C ALA A 160 -0.44 -11.86 -11.28
N VAL A 161 0.54 -11.62 -12.16
CA VAL A 161 0.98 -10.27 -12.55
C VAL A 161 -0.14 -9.51 -13.25
N THR A 162 -0.90 -10.16 -14.13
CA THR A 162 -2.02 -9.53 -14.85
C THR A 162 -3.15 -9.14 -13.90
N ALA A 163 -3.55 -10.05 -12.99
CA ALA A 163 -4.58 -9.79 -11.99
C ALA A 163 -4.18 -8.64 -11.04
N ALA A 164 -2.94 -8.63 -10.57
CA ALA A 164 -2.42 -7.56 -9.72
C ALA A 164 -2.34 -6.22 -10.45
N THR A 165 -1.93 -6.21 -11.72
CA THR A 165 -1.89 -4.99 -12.54
C THR A 165 -3.29 -4.39 -12.68
N LYS A 166 -4.31 -5.21 -12.95
CA LYS A 166 -5.71 -4.77 -13.03
C LYS A 166 -6.13 -4.07 -11.73
N CYS A 167 -5.90 -4.70 -10.58
CA CYS A 167 -6.27 -4.15 -9.29
C CYS A 167 -5.54 -2.81 -9.00
N LEU A 168 -4.24 -2.70 -9.31
CA LEU A 168 -3.49 -1.45 -9.10
C LEU A 168 -3.99 -0.31 -10.00
N LEU A 169 -4.36 -0.61 -11.24
CA LEU A 169 -4.95 0.39 -12.15
C LEU A 169 -6.35 0.81 -11.71
N GLU A 170 -7.15 -0.11 -11.17
CA GLU A 170 -8.44 0.22 -10.52
C GLU A 170 -8.21 1.16 -9.33
N ALA A 171 -7.27 0.84 -8.44
CA ALA A 171 -6.90 1.72 -7.33
C ALA A 171 -6.43 3.11 -7.80
N ALA A 172 -5.56 3.16 -8.81
CA ALA A 172 -5.10 4.42 -9.38
C ALA A 172 -6.26 5.27 -9.92
N SER A 173 -7.22 4.65 -10.63
CA SER A 173 -8.38 5.36 -11.18
C SER A 173 -9.28 5.95 -10.09
N VAL A 174 -9.52 5.19 -9.01
CA VAL A 174 -10.30 5.64 -7.84
C VAL A 174 -9.63 6.84 -7.18
N TYR A 175 -8.30 6.78 -6.99
CA TYR A 175 -7.55 7.88 -6.37
C TYR A 175 -7.42 9.10 -7.27
N ASP A 176 -7.32 8.93 -8.59
CA ASP A 176 -7.33 10.03 -9.54
C ASP A 176 -8.66 10.78 -9.53
N TYR A 177 -9.77 10.04 -9.56
CA TYR A 177 -11.11 10.60 -9.39
C TYR A 177 -11.26 11.33 -8.05
N LEU A 178 -10.85 10.70 -6.95
CA LEU A 178 -10.92 11.32 -5.61
C LEU A 178 -10.07 12.59 -5.52
N ALA A 179 -8.87 12.59 -6.10
CA ALA A 179 -8.01 13.77 -6.12
C ALA A 179 -8.63 14.91 -6.92
N GLY A 180 -9.26 14.61 -8.07
CA GLY A 180 -9.96 15.59 -8.91
C GLY A 180 -11.18 16.21 -8.21
N ARG A 181 -11.95 15.42 -7.45
CA ARG A 181 -13.04 15.97 -6.60
C ARG A 181 -12.51 16.98 -5.59
N GLY A 182 -11.36 16.67 -4.98
CA GLY A 182 -10.73 17.49 -3.96
C GLY A 182 -10.14 18.81 -4.45
N GLU A 183 -9.94 19.02 -5.76
CA GLU A 183 -9.37 20.27 -6.30
C GLU A 183 -10.27 21.48 -6.05
N HIS A 184 -11.58 21.26 -5.92
CA HIS A 184 -12.58 22.31 -5.69
C HIS A 184 -12.99 22.42 -4.22
N ALA A 185 -12.38 21.64 -3.33
CA ALA A 185 -12.71 21.65 -1.91
C ALA A 185 -12.17 22.92 -1.24
N THR A 186 -13.04 23.65 -0.54
CA THR A 186 -12.69 24.87 0.20
C THR A 186 -12.36 24.61 1.67
N ALA A 187 -12.75 23.45 2.20
CA ALA A 187 -12.52 23.07 3.58
C ALA A 187 -11.17 22.37 3.76
N ASN A 188 -10.45 22.73 4.82
CA ASN A 188 -9.22 22.02 5.19
C ASN A 188 -9.55 20.58 5.62
N PRO A 189 -8.80 19.58 5.14
CA PRO A 189 -9.05 18.19 5.49
C PRO A 189 -8.72 17.96 6.97
N PRO A 190 -9.57 17.24 7.73
CA PRO A 190 -9.39 16.99 9.16
C PRO A 190 -8.22 16.03 9.45
N CYS A 191 -7.76 15.27 8.46
CA CYS A 191 -6.56 14.46 8.51
C CYS A 191 -5.99 14.23 7.10
N PRO A 192 -4.71 13.85 6.97
CA PRO A 192 -4.10 13.57 5.67
C PRO A 192 -4.81 12.49 4.86
N ASP A 193 -5.47 11.52 5.51
CA ASP A 193 -6.14 10.40 4.86
C ASP A 193 -7.23 10.84 3.87
N VAL A 194 -7.82 12.02 4.09
CA VAL A 194 -8.85 12.60 3.21
C VAL A 194 -8.35 13.84 2.45
N ALA A 195 -7.05 14.13 2.50
CA ALA A 195 -6.48 15.27 1.80
C ALA A 195 -6.34 14.96 0.28
N PRO A 196 -6.71 15.89 -0.61
CA PRO A 196 -6.60 15.68 -2.06
C PRO A 196 -5.16 15.38 -2.52
N GLY A 197 -4.17 16.02 -1.89
CA GLY A 197 -2.75 15.75 -2.13
C GLY A 197 -2.34 14.32 -1.80
N THR A 198 -2.91 13.74 -0.73
CA THR A 198 -2.67 12.33 -0.36
C THR A 198 -3.32 11.40 -1.38
N ALA A 199 -4.54 11.67 -1.83
CA ALA A 199 -5.18 10.89 -2.90
C ALA A 199 -4.31 10.91 -4.18
N ARG A 200 -3.79 12.08 -4.58
CA ARG A 200 -2.87 12.19 -5.72
C ARG A 200 -1.57 11.41 -5.52
N ALA A 201 -1.05 11.39 -4.28
CA ALA A 201 0.13 10.61 -3.92
C ALA A 201 -0.13 9.10 -4.06
N LEU A 202 -1.29 8.62 -3.58
CA LEU A 202 -1.68 7.21 -3.67
C LEU A 202 -1.96 6.76 -5.11
N CYS A 203 -2.55 7.63 -5.94
CA CYS A 203 -2.65 7.41 -7.39
C CYS A 203 -1.26 7.21 -8.02
N SER A 204 -0.32 8.13 -7.72
CA SER A 204 1.05 8.05 -8.24
C SER A 204 1.77 6.78 -7.74
N LEU A 205 1.55 6.39 -6.47
CA LEU A 205 2.09 5.15 -5.92
C LEU A 205 1.56 3.90 -6.68
N ALA A 206 0.24 3.82 -6.88
CA ALA A 206 -0.37 2.70 -7.58
C ALA A 206 0.13 2.59 -9.04
N LEU A 207 0.34 3.73 -9.72
CA LEU A 207 0.96 3.78 -11.06
C LEU A 207 2.42 3.32 -11.05
N ALA A 208 3.21 3.70 -10.05
CA ALA A 208 4.59 3.23 -9.90
C ALA A 208 4.65 1.69 -9.78
N GLU A 209 3.82 1.13 -8.89
CA GLU A 209 3.74 -0.32 -8.68
C GLU A 209 3.24 -1.04 -9.94
N ALA A 210 2.19 -0.54 -10.60
CA ALA A 210 1.66 -1.12 -11.84
C ALA A 210 2.68 -1.06 -12.99
N THR A 211 3.47 0.00 -13.07
CA THR A 211 4.53 0.14 -14.08
C THR A 211 5.65 -0.89 -13.86
N LEU A 212 6.03 -1.15 -12.61
CA LEU A 212 6.98 -2.23 -12.31
C LEU A 212 6.44 -3.62 -12.64
N LEU A 213 5.13 -3.86 -12.52
CA LEU A 213 4.53 -5.14 -12.90
C LEU A 213 4.61 -5.41 -14.41
N ALA A 214 4.51 -4.36 -15.23
CA ALA A 214 4.70 -4.49 -16.68
C ALA A 214 6.12 -4.96 -17.03
N VAL A 215 7.11 -4.59 -16.22
CA VAL A 215 8.49 -5.08 -16.35
C VAL A 215 8.62 -6.50 -15.78
N LEU A 216 8.10 -6.74 -14.58
CA LEU A 216 8.19 -8.03 -13.88
C LEU A 216 7.64 -9.19 -14.70
N LYS A 217 6.60 -8.94 -15.51
CA LYS A 217 5.97 -9.95 -16.38
C LYS A 217 6.98 -10.70 -17.25
N ASP A 218 7.94 -9.98 -17.81
CA ASP A 218 8.90 -10.49 -18.79
C ASP A 218 10.34 -10.45 -18.24
N ASP A 219 10.51 -10.25 -16.93
CA ASP A 219 11.80 -10.15 -16.26
C ASP A 219 12.19 -11.49 -15.62
N PRO A 220 13.19 -12.21 -16.17
CA PRO A 220 13.55 -13.53 -15.68
C PRO A 220 14.39 -13.49 -14.39
N TYR A 221 15.08 -12.39 -14.11
CA TYR A 221 16.12 -12.39 -13.07
C TYR A 221 15.59 -12.55 -11.63
N PRO A 222 14.47 -11.93 -11.23
CA PRO A 222 13.87 -12.17 -9.92
C PRO A 222 13.51 -13.64 -9.70
N ALA A 223 12.95 -14.28 -10.73
CA ALA A 223 12.60 -15.70 -10.69
C ALA A 223 13.84 -16.58 -10.49
N ILE A 224 14.91 -16.33 -11.25
CA ILE A 224 16.17 -17.08 -11.14
C ILE A 224 16.77 -17.00 -9.73
N VAL A 225 16.81 -15.79 -9.15
CA VAL A 225 17.33 -15.60 -7.79
C VAL A 225 16.43 -16.26 -6.74
N ALA A 226 15.12 -16.30 -6.96
CA ALA A 226 14.19 -17.01 -6.08
C ALA A 226 14.35 -18.54 -6.18
N GLN A 227 14.49 -19.08 -7.40
CA GLN A 227 14.71 -20.51 -7.66
C GLN A 227 16.00 -21.03 -7.03
N ASP A 228 17.11 -20.29 -7.18
CA ASP A 228 18.41 -20.64 -6.57
C ASP A 228 18.34 -20.82 -5.05
N ARG A 229 17.35 -20.18 -4.40
CA ARG A 229 17.11 -20.23 -2.96
C ARG A 229 16.07 -21.28 -2.56
N ASN A 230 15.27 -21.79 -3.50
CA ASN A 230 14.25 -22.79 -3.25
C ASN A 230 14.91 -24.18 -3.16
N LYS A 231 14.97 -24.73 -1.95
CA LYS A 231 15.56 -26.06 -1.69
C LYS A 231 14.81 -27.21 -2.37
N ASN A 232 13.55 -26.99 -2.73
CA ASN A 232 12.72 -27.98 -3.38
C ASN A 232 12.88 -27.95 -4.91
N ASP A 233 13.51 -26.91 -5.46
CA ASP A 233 13.76 -26.79 -6.89
C ASP A 233 14.98 -27.64 -7.31
N LYS A 234 14.72 -28.59 -8.21
CA LYS A 234 15.72 -29.52 -8.76
C LYS A 234 15.89 -29.34 -10.27
N GLU A 235 15.27 -28.34 -10.89
CA GLU A 235 15.29 -28.17 -12.34
C GLU A 235 16.72 -27.94 -12.88
N TRP A 236 17.54 -27.23 -12.11
CA TRP A 236 18.96 -27.00 -12.39
C TRP A 236 19.77 -28.30 -12.54
N MET A 237 19.32 -29.41 -11.93
CA MET A 237 19.99 -30.71 -12.04
C MET A 237 19.83 -31.33 -13.42
N PHE A 238 18.81 -30.92 -14.18
CA PHE A 238 18.48 -31.47 -15.49
C PHE A 238 18.83 -30.51 -16.64
N LYS A 239 18.72 -29.19 -16.42
CA LYS A 239 19.04 -28.17 -17.43
C LYS A 239 19.57 -26.88 -16.77
N ALA A 240 20.59 -26.27 -17.36
CA ALA A 240 21.00 -24.93 -16.96
C ALA A 240 19.88 -23.92 -17.25
N PRO A 241 19.59 -22.96 -16.33
CA PRO A 241 18.58 -21.93 -16.57
C PRO A 241 18.90 -21.12 -17.84
N GLU A 242 18.00 -21.15 -18.81
CA GLU A 242 18.07 -20.27 -19.97
C GLU A 242 17.47 -18.91 -19.60
N ILE A 243 18.23 -17.84 -19.82
CA ILE A 243 17.76 -16.47 -19.58
C ILE A 243 17.23 -15.92 -20.90
N PRO A 244 15.92 -15.69 -21.05
CA PRO A 244 15.37 -15.09 -22.26
C PRO A 244 15.96 -13.70 -22.51
N LYS A 245 16.13 -13.34 -23.78
CA LYS A 245 16.47 -11.96 -24.14
C LYS A 245 15.32 -11.04 -23.78
N VAL A 246 15.63 -9.96 -23.08
CA VAL A 246 14.65 -8.95 -22.66
C VAL A 246 14.78 -7.67 -23.47
N ARG A 247 13.72 -6.87 -23.50
CA ARG A 247 13.73 -5.51 -24.05
C ARG A 247 14.39 -4.55 -23.07
N ALA A 248 15.67 -4.78 -22.79
CA ALA A 248 16.40 -4.19 -21.66
C ALA A 248 16.28 -2.66 -21.62
N HIS A 249 16.61 -1.96 -22.70
CA HIS A 249 16.49 -0.50 -22.76
C HIS A 249 15.06 0.01 -22.48
N LEU A 250 14.03 -0.65 -23.02
CA LEU A 250 12.64 -0.28 -22.75
C LEU A 250 12.31 -0.45 -21.26
N TYR A 251 12.66 -1.60 -20.68
CA TYR A 251 12.40 -1.88 -19.26
C TYR A 251 13.14 -0.90 -18.34
N ALA A 252 14.36 -0.50 -18.70
CA ALA A 252 15.07 0.54 -17.97
C ALA A 252 14.27 1.84 -17.91
N ARG A 253 13.72 2.28 -19.06
CA ARG A 253 12.90 3.49 -19.13
C ARG A 253 11.56 3.36 -18.40
N LEU A 254 10.93 2.19 -18.40
CA LEU A 254 9.71 1.94 -17.60
C LEU A 254 10.02 2.02 -16.10
N CYS A 255 11.13 1.43 -15.66
CA CYS A 255 11.58 1.52 -14.27
C CYS A 255 11.89 2.96 -13.85
N LEU A 256 12.42 3.80 -14.74
CA LEU A 256 12.61 5.23 -14.46
C LEU A 256 11.28 5.98 -14.31
N ALA A 257 10.29 5.73 -15.18
CA ALA A 257 8.94 6.30 -15.01
C ALA A 257 8.31 5.88 -13.68
N ALA A 258 8.45 4.61 -13.30
CA ALA A 258 8.00 4.13 -11.99
C ALA A 258 8.70 4.87 -10.82
N SER A 259 9.99 5.18 -10.96
CA SER A 259 10.72 5.97 -9.97
C SER A 259 10.22 7.41 -9.87
N GLU A 260 9.91 8.04 -11.00
CA GLU A 260 9.36 9.40 -11.06
C GLU A 260 7.99 9.47 -10.37
N HIS A 261 7.11 8.48 -10.62
CA HIS A 261 5.84 8.33 -9.91
C HIS A 261 6.02 8.12 -8.40
N ALA A 262 6.95 7.26 -7.98
CA ALA A 262 7.25 7.03 -6.57
C ALA A 262 7.84 8.29 -5.89
N ALA A 263 8.68 9.06 -6.60
CA ALA A 263 9.21 10.33 -6.12
C ALA A 263 8.11 11.36 -5.91
N LYS A 264 7.17 11.48 -6.87
CA LYS A 264 5.99 12.36 -6.76
C LYS A 264 5.12 11.97 -5.57
N ALA A 265 4.85 10.68 -5.39
CA ALA A 265 4.12 10.16 -4.24
C ALA A 265 4.81 10.50 -2.91
N SER A 266 6.14 10.30 -2.83
CA SER A 266 6.94 10.66 -1.65
C SER A 266 6.86 12.15 -1.33
N SER A 267 7.03 13.03 -2.33
CA SER A 267 6.98 14.48 -2.10
C SER A 267 5.62 14.94 -1.59
N LEU A 268 4.53 14.43 -2.17
CA LEU A 268 3.17 14.78 -1.75
C LEU A 268 2.86 14.26 -0.33
N CYS A 269 3.25 13.02 0.00
CA CYS A 269 3.05 12.47 1.34
C CYS A 269 3.93 13.16 2.40
N SER A 270 5.15 13.58 2.05
CA SER A 270 6.08 14.23 2.98
C SER A 270 5.61 15.60 3.47
N THR A 271 4.83 16.29 2.63
CA THR A 271 4.23 17.60 2.91
C THR A 271 2.81 17.49 3.49
N ALA A 272 2.25 16.28 3.54
CA ALA A 272 0.91 16.03 4.05
C ALA A 272 0.89 15.92 5.59
N GLY A 273 0.21 16.88 6.22
CA GLY A 273 0.00 16.93 7.67
C GLY A 273 1.19 17.43 8.48
N SER A 274 0.94 17.75 9.75
CA SER A 274 1.96 18.22 10.70
C SER A 274 1.76 17.61 12.08
N GLY A 275 2.83 17.49 12.87
CA GLY A 275 2.76 16.98 14.25
C GLY A 275 2.18 15.57 14.33
N SER A 276 1.19 15.37 15.21
CA SER A 276 0.48 14.10 15.40
C SER A 276 -0.32 13.62 14.18
N HIS A 277 -0.55 14.50 13.20
CA HIS A 277 -1.25 14.20 11.95
C HIS A 277 -0.29 13.99 10.77
N LYS A 278 1.00 13.72 11.01
CA LYS A 278 1.94 13.40 9.93
C LYS A 278 1.62 12.02 9.33
N ILE A 279 1.86 11.85 8.02
CA ILE A 279 1.84 10.54 7.38
C ILE A 279 2.83 9.58 8.06
N ASN A 280 2.41 8.32 8.23
CA ASN A 280 3.17 7.26 8.85
C ASN A 280 4.56 7.11 8.21
N SER A 281 5.60 7.08 9.05
CA SER A 281 6.99 6.92 8.63
C SER A 281 7.25 5.61 7.86
N ALA A 282 6.47 4.55 8.11
CA ALA A 282 6.57 3.30 7.37
C ALA A 282 6.19 3.48 5.88
N LEU A 283 5.15 4.26 5.59
CA LEU A 283 4.74 4.56 4.21
C LEU A 283 5.76 5.47 3.53
N LEU A 284 6.24 6.51 4.22
CA LEU A 284 7.28 7.41 3.68
C LEU A 284 8.56 6.65 3.36
N LYS A 285 8.97 5.74 4.24
CA LYS A 285 10.12 4.87 4.01
C LYS A 285 9.89 3.94 2.81
N TYR A 286 8.72 3.33 2.73
CA TYR A 286 8.37 2.46 1.60
C TYR A 286 8.42 3.21 0.27
N LEU A 287 7.89 4.44 0.21
CA LEU A 287 7.92 5.26 -1.00
C LEU A 287 9.34 5.58 -1.46
N GLU A 288 10.23 5.90 -0.51
CA GLU A 288 11.63 6.15 -0.80
C GLU A 288 12.38 4.87 -1.21
N ASP A 289 12.16 3.76 -0.52
CA ASP A 289 12.73 2.46 -0.90
C ASP A 289 12.21 2.02 -2.29
N LEU A 290 10.94 2.28 -2.62
CA LEU A 290 10.36 2.02 -3.95
C LEU A 290 11.03 2.88 -5.02
N ARG A 291 11.18 4.19 -4.78
CA ARG A 291 11.87 5.13 -5.70
C ARG A 291 13.28 4.65 -6.04
N ARG A 292 14.05 4.27 -5.01
CA ARG A 292 15.43 3.76 -5.13
C ARG A 292 15.47 2.41 -5.84
N THR A 293 14.55 1.50 -5.50
CA THR A 293 14.44 0.18 -6.15
C THR A 293 14.10 0.30 -7.63
N CYS A 294 13.20 1.21 -8.00
CA CYS A 294 12.91 1.50 -9.40
C CYS A 294 14.16 1.98 -10.16
N ARG A 295 14.93 2.91 -9.60
CA ARG A 295 16.19 3.38 -10.23
C ARG A 295 17.24 2.29 -10.31
N ALA A 296 17.39 1.48 -9.28
CA ALA A 296 18.32 0.36 -9.27
C ALA A 296 17.96 -0.68 -10.36
N ARG A 297 16.67 -0.99 -10.53
CA ARG A 297 16.18 -1.82 -11.64
C ARG A 297 16.49 -1.21 -13.00
N ALA A 298 16.35 0.11 -13.14
CA ALA A 298 16.73 0.79 -14.38
C ALA A 298 18.23 0.62 -14.68
N CYS A 299 19.08 0.85 -13.67
CA CYS A 299 20.52 0.59 -13.78
C CYS A 299 20.81 -0.85 -14.18
N ARG A 300 20.16 -1.84 -13.55
CA ARG A 300 20.28 -3.25 -13.93
C ARG A 300 19.98 -3.48 -15.41
N PHE A 301 18.88 -2.94 -15.92
CA PHE A 301 18.49 -3.10 -17.31
C PHE A 301 19.39 -2.35 -18.29
N PHE A 302 19.92 -1.17 -17.95
CA PHE A 302 21.00 -0.56 -18.75
C PHE A 302 22.26 -1.42 -18.77
N GLY A 303 22.58 -2.08 -17.66
CA GLY A 303 23.70 -3.01 -17.60
C GLY A 303 23.49 -4.23 -18.49
N ILE A 304 22.26 -4.78 -18.51
CA ILE A 304 21.89 -5.90 -19.39
C ILE A 304 21.96 -5.47 -20.87
N ASP A 305 21.47 -4.27 -21.19
CA ASP A 305 21.54 -3.71 -22.54
C ASP A 305 22.99 -3.55 -23.03
N ALA A 306 23.87 -3.04 -22.16
CA ALA A 306 25.30 -2.92 -22.43
C ALA A 306 25.97 -4.28 -22.63
N GLU A 307 25.64 -5.29 -21.81
CA GLU A 307 26.19 -6.64 -21.94
C GLU A 307 25.75 -7.33 -23.24
N ILE A 308 24.47 -7.19 -23.63
CA ILE A 308 23.97 -7.65 -24.94
C ILE A 308 24.75 -7.00 -26.09
N GLY A 309 25.15 -5.74 -25.92
CA GLY A 309 26.01 -4.99 -26.85
C GLY A 309 27.51 -5.31 -26.77
N GLY A 310 27.93 -6.27 -25.93
CA GLY A 310 29.35 -6.66 -25.76
C GLY A 310 30.17 -5.73 -24.86
N GLN A 311 29.54 -4.74 -24.24
CA GLN A 311 30.18 -3.77 -23.33
C GLN A 311 30.01 -4.23 -21.88
N VAL A 312 30.64 -5.36 -21.54
CA VAL A 312 30.49 -6.00 -20.22
C VAL A 312 30.99 -5.10 -19.08
N ALA A 313 32.05 -4.31 -19.31
CA ALA A 313 32.53 -3.36 -18.31
C ALA A 313 31.51 -2.26 -17.98
N ASP A 314 30.83 -1.70 -19.00
CA ASP A 314 29.72 -0.76 -18.81
C ASP A 314 28.56 -1.44 -18.07
N GLY A 315 28.29 -2.72 -18.38
CA GLY A 315 27.36 -3.58 -17.66
C GLY A 315 27.62 -3.64 -16.16
N ILE A 316 28.86 -3.94 -15.77
CA ILE A 316 29.32 -3.96 -14.38
C ILE A 316 29.16 -2.58 -13.74
N GLY A 317 29.58 -1.51 -14.42
CA GLY A 317 29.46 -0.14 -13.92
C GLY A 317 28.01 0.23 -13.61
N TRP A 318 27.06 -0.15 -14.47
CA TRP A 318 25.63 0.08 -14.26
C TRP A 318 25.07 -0.72 -13.08
N VAL A 319 25.39 -2.01 -12.98
CA VAL A 319 24.98 -2.84 -11.83
C VAL A 319 25.50 -2.24 -10.53
N ARG A 320 26.75 -1.75 -10.54
CA ARG A 320 27.35 -1.06 -9.41
C ARG A 320 26.63 0.26 -9.08
N ALA A 321 26.26 1.04 -10.08
CA ALA A 321 25.43 2.23 -9.88
C ALA A 321 24.09 1.87 -9.21
N GLY A 322 23.47 0.74 -9.60
CA GLY A 322 22.26 0.22 -8.97
C GLY A 322 22.45 -0.15 -7.49
N LEU A 323 23.55 -0.84 -7.15
CA LEU A 323 23.89 -1.18 -5.77
C LEU A 323 24.10 0.08 -4.90
N SER A 324 24.80 1.07 -5.45
CA SER A 324 25.01 2.36 -4.80
C SER A 324 23.68 3.10 -4.57
N GLU A 325 22.77 3.12 -5.56
CA GLU A 325 21.43 3.68 -5.41
C GLU A 325 20.66 2.98 -4.29
N LEU A 326 20.85 1.68 -4.04
CA LEU A 326 20.23 0.95 -2.91
C LEU A 326 20.94 1.13 -1.57
N GLY A 327 22.08 1.83 -1.55
CA GLY A 327 22.86 2.12 -0.35
C GLY A 327 23.86 1.01 0.01
N ILE A 328 24.21 0.16 -0.96
CA ILE A 328 25.25 -0.84 -0.80
C ILE A 328 26.59 -0.24 -1.22
N GLU A 329 27.54 -0.21 -0.29
CA GLU A 329 28.90 0.21 -0.57
C GLU A 329 29.63 -0.86 -1.37
N ILE A 330 30.17 -0.46 -2.52
CA ILE A 330 30.91 -1.33 -3.41
C ILE A 330 32.37 -1.19 -3.03
N LYS A 331 32.92 -2.22 -2.39
CA LYS A 331 34.36 -2.25 -2.09
C LYS A 331 35.10 -2.65 -3.35
N ASP A 332 36.00 -1.78 -3.81
CA ASP A 332 37.00 -2.17 -4.79
C ASP A 332 37.79 -3.37 -4.25
N ASN A 333 37.94 -4.39 -5.08
CA ASN A 333 38.33 -5.78 -4.76
C ASN A 333 39.75 -5.97 -4.16
N ASN A 334 40.38 -4.94 -3.59
CA ASN A 334 41.75 -5.00 -3.07
C ASN A 334 41.89 -5.29 -1.57
N LYS A 335 40.80 -5.49 -0.81
CA LYS A 335 40.90 -5.91 0.60
C LYS A 335 39.91 -7.04 0.92
N LYS A 336 40.44 -8.27 0.95
CA LYS A 336 39.79 -9.48 1.47
C LYS A 336 39.24 -9.21 2.88
N GLY A 337 37.92 -9.07 2.99
CA GLY A 337 37.23 -8.83 4.27
C GLY A 337 35.75 -9.22 4.19
N LEU A 338 35.47 -10.47 3.82
CA LEU A 338 34.13 -11.04 3.68
C LEU A 338 33.94 -12.16 4.72
N SER A 339 33.45 -11.82 5.92
CA SER A 339 32.98 -12.87 6.86
C SER A 339 31.81 -12.40 7.74
N PHE A 340 31.86 -11.20 8.31
CA PHE A 340 30.78 -10.71 9.19
C PHE A 340 29.52 -10.21 8.48
N SER A 341 29.64 -9.76 7.22
CA SER A 341 28.49 -9.29 6.41
C SER A 341 27.60 -10.45 5.95
N ARG A 342 28.20 -11.60 5.60
CA ARG A 342 27.46 -12.78 5.10
C ARG A 342 26.52 -13.36 6.15
N LEU A 343 26.94 -13.46 7.42
CA LEU A 343 26.09 -13.99 8.48
C LEU A 343 24.88 -13.08 8.80
N LYS A 344 25.08 -11.75 8.79
CA LYS A 344 23.98 -10.78 8.94
C LYS A 344 23.04 -10.80 7.74
N LYS A 345 23.60 -10.96 6.54
CA LYS A 345 22.86 -11.14 5.29
C LYS A 345 21.99 -12.39 5.37
N ASP A 346 22.57 -13.57 5.60
CA ASP A 346 21.85 -14.85 5.71
C ASP A 346 20.72 -14.81 6.75
N PHE A 347 20.94 -14.14 7.90
CA PHE A 347 19.91 -13.97 8.92
C PHE A 347 18.77 -13.06 8.45
N THR A 348 19.09 -11.98 7.74
CA THR A 348 18.12 -11.03 7.19
C THR A 348 17.31 -11.68 6.06
N GLU A 349 17.96 -12.47 5.22
CA GLU A 349 17.34 -13.26 4.15
C GLU A 349 16.37 -14.29 4.70
N LYS A 350 16.79 -15.10 5.69
CA LYS A 350 15.89 -16.06 6.36
C LYS A 350 14.70 -15.38 7.04
N ARG A 351 14.87 -14.14 7.52
CA ARG A 351 13.77 -13.37 8.12
C ARG A 351 12.80 -12.85 7.07
N GLU A 352 13.28 -12.47 5.91
CA GLU A 352 12.45 -12.06 4.77
C GLU A 352 11.63 -13.25 4.24
N ASP A 353 12.25 -14.40 4.00
CA ASP A 353 11.53 -15.60 3.51
C ASP A 353 10.40 -15.97 4.46
N ARG A 354 10.70 -15.97 5.77
CA ARG A 354 9.69 -16.18 6.83
C ARG A 354 8.59 -15.12 6.84
N ARG A 355 8.84 -13.89 6.38
CA ARG A 355 7.81 -12.83 6.28
C ARG A 355 6.91 -13.04 5.07
N VAL A 356 7.48 -13.48 3.94
CA VAL A 356 6.72 -13.84 2.74
C VAL A 356 5.74 -14.97 3.08
N ASP A 357 6.23 -16.01 3.76
CA ASP A 357 5.41 -17.17 4.14
C ASP A 357 4.38 -16.87 5.24
N LYS A 358 4.55 -15.77 6.02
CA LYS A 358 3.64 -15.40 7.13
C LYS A 358 2.70 -14.24 6.81
N GLU A 359 2.61 -13.81 5.55
CA GLU A 359 1.65 -12.84 4.97
C GLU A 359 1.67 -11.39 5.52
N SER A 360 1.97 -11.19 6.80
CA SER A 360 1.67 -9.97 7.54
C SER A 360 2.69 -8.83 7.36
N ALA A 361 3.85 -9.06 6.74
CA ALA A 361 4.90 -8.02 6.64
C ALA A 361 5.79 -8.07 5.39
N TRP A 362 5.49 -8.94 4.43
CA TRP A 362 6.26 -9.01 3.18
C TRP A 362 5.97 -7.81 2.28
N GLY A 363 6.95 -7.41 1.47
CA GLY A 363 6.86 -6.24 0.60
C GLY A 363 7.05 -4.89 1.27
N SER A 364 7.33 -4.84 2.57
CA SER A 364 7.58 -3.57 3.30
C SER A 364 8.87 -2.84 2.90
N ASP A 365 9.77 -3.51 2.19
CA ASP A 365 11.02 -2.98 1.64
C ASP A 365 10.90 -2.60 0.16
N ALA A 366 9.70 -2.62 -0.41
CA ALA A 366 9.43 -2.31 -1.82
C ALA A 366 10.20 -3.18 -2.85
N GLY A 367 10.66 -4.37 -2.46
CA GLY A 367 11.46 -5.25 -3.33
C GLY A 367 12.95 -4.92 -3.38
N LYS A 368 13.43 -4.08 -2.46
CA LYS A 368 14.83 -3.69 -2.34
C LYS A 368 15.76 -4.89 -2.15
N MET A 369 15.41 -5.82 -1.25
CA MET A 369 16.27 -6.98 -0.97
C MET A 369 16.38 -7.92 -2.16
N GLU A 370 15.26 -8.17 -2.86
CA GLU A 370 15.26 -8.92 -4.12
C GLU A 370 16.19 -8.28 -5.16
N GLU A 371 16.07 -6.96 -5.36
CA GLU A 371 16.88 -6.28 -6.37
C GLU A 371 18.37 -6.27 -6.03
N ILE A 372 18.74 -6.12 -4.74
CA ILE A 372 20.13 -6.25 -4.29
C ILE A 372 20.71 -7.60 -4.71
N ARG A 373 19.97 -8.69 -4.50
CA ARG A 373 20.45 -10.04 -4.85
C ARG A 373 20.66 -10.21 -6.35
N VAL A 374 19.74 -9.69 -7.16
CA VAL A 374 19.88 -9.75 -8.62
C VAL A 374 21.12 -8.98 -9.06
N LEU A 375 21.32 -7.77 -8.55
CA LEU A 375 22.49 -6.95 -8.86
C LEU A 375 23.80 -7.62 -8.42
N GLU A 376 23.86 -8.19 -7.22
CA GLU A 376 25.05 -8.92 -6.76
C GLU A 376 25.35 -10.15 -7.61
N MET A 377 24.32 -10.92 -8.01
CA MET A 377 24.47 -12.07 -8.90
C MET A 377 25.05 -11.66 -10.26
N LEU A 378 24.53 -10.56 -10.84
CA LEU A 378 25.04 -10.01 -12.10
C LEU A 378 26.46 -9.45 -11.97
N ASP A 379 26.77 -8.73 -10.88
CA ASP A 379 28.11 -8.20 -10.63
C ASP A 379 29.12 -9.35 -10.56
N VAL A 380 28.87 -10.39 -9.77
CA VAL A 380 29.76 -11.57 -9.68
C VAL A 380 29.93 -12.25 -11.04
N LYS A 381 28.83 -12.46 -11.77
CA LYS A 381 28.86 -13.12 -13.09
C LYS A 381 29.69 -12.32 -14.09
N TRP A 382 29.41 -11.02 -14.23
CA TRP A 382 30.04 -10.20 -15.25
C TRP A 382 31.48 -9.82 -14.91
N ASN A 383 31.84 -9.64 -13.63
CA ASN A 383 33.26 -9.50 -13.25
C ASN A 383 34.06 -10.74 -13.66
N LYS A 384 33.53 -11.95 -13.40
CA LYS A 384 34.22 -13.18 -13.83
C LYS A 384 34.42 -13.23 -15.35
N VAL A 385 33.42 -12.87 -16.14
CA VAL A 385 33.53 -12.82 -17.61
C VAL A 385 34.53 -11.74 -18.05
N ASN A 386 34.46 -10.56 -17.45
CA ASN A 386 35.34 -9.45 -17.81
C ASN A 386 36.81 -9.77 -17.47
N ASP A 387 37.08 -10.30 -16.28
CA ASP A 387 38.44 -10.63 -15.83
C ASP A 387 39.07 -11.79 -16.62
N THR A 388 38.26 -12.69 -17.17
CA THR A 388 38.75 -13.89 -17.87
C THR A 388 38.80 -13.73 -19.39
N MET A 389 37.91 -12.94 -19.99
CA MET A 389 37.73 -12.90 -21.46
C MET A 389 37.92 -11.51 -22.06
N ASN A 390 37.37 -10.46 -21.44
CA ASN A 390 37.25 -9.15 -22.11
C ASN A 390 38.30 -8.13 -21.67
N THR A 391 38.70 -8.16 -20.40
CA THR A 391 39.66 -7.25 -19.77
C THR A 391 39.34 -5.76 -20.00
N GLN A 392 38.06 -5.40 -20.10
CA GLN A 392 37.61 -4.03 -20.32
C GLN A 392 37.67 -3.22 -19.01
N ALA A 393 38.07 -1.95 -19.09
CA ALA A 393 38.11 -1.06 -17.94
C ALA A 393 36.68 -0.64 -17.52
N ILE A 394 36.35 -0.82 -16.25
CA ILE A 394 35.03 -0.48 -15.69
C ILE A 394 34.92 1.05 -15.56
N PRO A 395 33.91 1.69 -16.19
CA PRO A 395 33.74 3.14 -16.10
C PRO A 395 33.31 3.58 -14.69
N PRO A 396 33.65 4.81 -14.28
CA PRO A 396 33.13 5.40 -13.03
C PRO A 396 31.61 5.55 -13.05
N ILE A 397 30.95 5.32 -11.89
CA ILE A 397 29.49 5.38 -11.74
C ILE A 397 28.91 6.73 -12.24
N ASN A 398 29.56 7.85 -11.89
CA ASN A 398 29.08 9.18 -12.27
C ASN A 398 29.04 9.40 -13.80
N THR A 399 29.94 8.75 -14.53
CA THR A 399 29.98 8.81 -16.01
C THR A 399 28.80 8.08 -16.64
N LEU A 400 28.28 7.05 -15.98
CA LEU A 400 27.10 6.31 -16.43
C LEU A 400 25.83 7.06 -16.05
N LEU A 401 25.72 7.53 -14.81
CA LEU A 401 24.54 8.25 -14.33
C LEU A 401 24.25 9.52 -15.15
N SER A 402 25.26 10.19 -15.69
CA SER A 402 25.07 11.34 -16.58
C SER A 402 24.43 10.99 -17.94
N LYS A 403 24.46 9.71 -18.34
CA LYS A 403 23.82 9.19 -19.56
C LYS A 403 22.40 8.67 -19.32
N MET A 404 21.91 8.70 -18.09
CA MET A 404 20.59 8.16 -17.74
C MET A 404 19.48 8.98 -18.41
N PRO A 405 18.63 8.39 -19.27
CA PRO A 405 17.52 9.08 -19.92
C PRO A 405 16.36 9.33 -18.96
N SER A 406 15.29 9.96 -19.44
CA SER A 406 14.02 10.06 -18.72
C SER A 406 13.17 8.79 -18.81
N GLY A 407 12.21 8.68 -17.89
CA GLY A 407 11.18 7.66 -17.89
C GLY A 407 10.39 7.56 -19.20
N ARG A 408 9.75 6.41 -19.39
CA ARG A 408 8.73 6.22 -20.43
C ARG A 408 7.45 5.70 -19.78
N GLU A 409 6.36 6.45 -19.95
CA GLU A 409 5.04 6.01 -19.51
C GLU A 409 4.52 4.85 -20.34
N ILE A 410 3.75 3.96 -19.70
CA ILE A 410 3.11 2.82 -20.34
C ILE A 410 1.60 2.77 -20.10
N HIS A 411 1.15 3.28 -18.96
CA HIS A 411 -0.26 3.23 -18.59
C HIS A 411 -0.96 4.52 -19.02
N THR A 412 -2.08 4.37 -19.71
CA THR A 412 -3.07 5.44 -19.84
C THR A 412 -4.21 5.08 -18.91
N LEU A 413 -4.42 5.88 -17.86
CA LEU A 413 -5.39 5.58 -16.83
C LEU A 413 -6.81 5.69 -17.38
N LYS A 414 -7.60 4.61 -17.32
CA LYS A 414 -9.04 4.68 -17.61
C LYS A 414 -9.68 5.50 -16.48
N PRO A 415 -10.50 6.52 -16.78
CA PRO A 415 -11.27 7.24 -15.77
C PRO A 415 -12.10 6.26 -14.93
N TYR A 416 -12.18 6.53 -13.63
CA TYR A 416 -13.03 5.75 -12.73
C TYR A 416 -14.48 5.83 -13.18
N GLU A 417 -15.10 4.67 -13.35
CA GLU A 417 -16.50 4.56 -13.72
C GLU A 417 -17.34 4.66 -12.44
N VAL A 418 -17.87 5.86 -12.21
CA VAL A 418 -18.59 6.19 -10.98
C VAL A 418 -19.90 5.39 -10.91
N PRO A 419 -20.07 4.52 -9.90
CA PRO A 419 -21.32 3.79 -9.73
C PRO A 419 -22.47 4.74 -9.42
N SER A 420 -23.57 4.63 -10.17
CA SER A 420 -24.82 5.37 -9.95
C SER A 420 -25.95 4.41 -9.64
N LEU A 421 -26.96 4.88 -8.89
CA LEU A 421 -28.19 4.11 -8.72
C LEU A 421 -28.95 4.03 -10.05
N ASP A 422 -29.50 2.86 -10.33
CA ASP A 422 -30.44 2.71 -11.44
C ASP A 422 -31.66 3.60 -11.21
N ARG A 423 -32.20 4.13 -12.30
CA ARG A 423 -33.33 5.05 -12.25
C ARG A 423 -34.53 4.43 -11.53
N ASP A 424 -34.84 3.17 -11.79
CA ASP A 424 -35.98 2.48 -11.18
C ASP A 424 -35.79 2.30 -9.66
N ILE A 425 -34.55 2.03 -9.22
CA ILE A 425 -34.20 1.94 -7.80
C ILE A 425 -34.42 3.30 -7.13
N LEU A 426 -34.00 4.39 -7.78
CA LEU A 426 -34.20 5.73 -7.25
C LEU A 426 -35.69 6.11 -7.25
N GLU A 427 -36.45 5.82 -8.30
CA GLU A 427 -37.89 6.09 -8.37
C GLU A 427 -38.68 5.33 -7.29
N ALA A 428 -38.27 4.11 -6.96
CA ALA A 428 -38.86 3.35 -5.85
C ALA A 428 -38.67 4.05 -4.49
N MET A 429 -37.57 4.81 -4.30
CA MET A 429 -37.31 5.54 -3.04
C MET A 429 -38.18 6.78 -2.83
N ARG A 430 -39.08 7.10 -3.78
CA ARG A 430 -40.14 8.10 -3.57
C ARG A 430 -41.18 7.63 -2.55
N ALA A 431 -41.34 6.32 -2.39
CA ALA A 431 -42.16 5.76 -1.33
C ALA A 431 -41.53 6.09 0.04
N PRO A 432 -42.32 6.54 1.04
CA PRO A 432 -41.86 6.68 2.41
C PRO A 432 -41.37 5.34 2.97
N PRO A 433 -40.39 5.32 3.88
CA PRO A 433 -40.05 4.14 4.66
C PRO A 433 -41.28 3.58 5.39
N GLU A 434 -41.41 2.26 5.48
CA GLU A 434 -42.43 1.64 6.34
C GLU A 434 -42.05 1.84 7.82
N ASP A 435 -43.03 1.83 8.75
CA ASP A 435 -42.77 2.11 10.17
C ASP A 435 -41.80 1.10 10.82
N ASP A 436 -41.69 -0.11 10.25
CA ASP A 436 -40.73 -1.16 10.66
C ASP A 436 -39.32 -0.95 10.07
N ASP A 437 -39.14 -0.05 9.10
CA ASP A 437 -37.86 0.20 8.41
C ASP A 437 -36.96 1.19 9.17
N THR A 438 -37.31 1.60 10.38
CA THR A 438 -36.41 2.45 11.18
C THR A 438 -35.03 1.78 11.32
N TYR A 439 -33.98 2.46 10.87
CA TYR A 439 -32.60 2.04 11.12
C TYR A 439 -32.40 2.00 12.64
N VAL A 440 -32.47 0.79 13.20
CA VAL A 440 -32.18 0.56 14.60
C VAL A 440 -30.66 0.56 14.73
N ASP A 441 -30.13 1.47 15.55
CA ASP A 441 -28.70 1.50 15.91
C ASP A 441 -28.36 0.35 16.88
N ASP A 442 -28.85 -0.86 16.57
CA ASP A 442 -28.80 -1.99 17.45
C ASP A 442 -27.35 -2.45 17.58
N LEU A 443 -26.90 -2.36 18.84
CA LEU A 443 -25.62 -2.82 19.36
C LEU A 443 -24.41 -2.00 18.90
N SER A 444 -24.35 -0.76 19.38
CA SER A 444 -23.10 -0.24 19.96
C SER A 444 -22.64 -1.09 21.16
N SER A 445 -22.39 -2.39 20.93
CA SER A 445 -21.42 -3.12 21.73
C SER A 445 -20.04 -2.64 21.26
N ASP A 446 -19.61 -1.55 21.90
CA ASP A 446 -18.19 -1.28 22.09
C ASP A 446 -17.69 -2.29 23.14
N ASP A 447 -17.73 -3.59 22.83
CA ASP A 447 -16.94 -4.62 23.52
C ASP A 447 -15.46 -4.49 23.09
N ASP A 448 -14.95 -3.26 23.14
CA ASP A 448 -13.55 -3.04 23.42
C ASP A 448 -13.44 -3.26 24.92
N VAL A 449 -13.10 -4.49 25.30
CA VAL A 449 -12.77 -4.92 26.67
C VAL A 449 -12.11 -3.75 27.39
N LYS A 450 -12.85 -3.09 28.30
CA LYS A 450 -12.28 -2.22 29.34
C LYS A 450 -11.42 -3.12 30.21
N ARG A 451 -10.22 -3.45 29.73
CA ARG A 451 -9.15 -3.87 30.61
C ARG A 451 -8.81 -2.60 31.38
N GLY A 452 -9.37 -2.48 32.57
CA GLY A 452 -8.90 -1.52 33.57
C GLY A 452 -7.38 -1.60 33.68
N PRO A 453 -6.72 -0.55 34.21
CA PRO A 453 -5.27 -0.46 34.27
C PRO A 453 -4.70 -1.78 34.78
N SER A 454 -3.97 -2.48 33.91
CA SER A 454 -3.33 -3.74 34.25
C SER A 454 -2.42 -3.48 35.44
N ALA A 455 -2.64 -4.23 36.52
CA ALA A 455 -1.76 -4.22 37.68
C ALA A 455 -0.30 -4.35 37.22
N PRO A 456 0.64 -3.60 37.85
CA PRO A 456 2.05 -3.70 37.50
C PRO A 456 2.51 -5.15 37.65
N VAL A 457 3.33 -5.59 36.69
CA VAL A 457 3.83 -6.96 36.60
C VAL A 457 4.53 -7.32 37.91
N GLY A 458 3.95 -8.25 38.68
CA GLY A 458 4.50 -8.75 39.95
C GLY A 458 3.57 -8.71 41.16
N ALA A 459 2.36 -8.16 41.07
CA ALA A 459 1.42 -8.15 42.20
C ALA A 459 0.65 -9.49 42.33
N PHE A 460 0.68 -10.09 43.52
CA PHE A 460 -0.15 -11.25 43.88
C PHE A 460 -1.62 -10.81 44.05
N PRO A 461 -2.62 -11.65 43.72
CA PRO A 461 -4.02 -11.24 43.81
C PRO A 461 -4.42 -10.90 45.26
N GLY A 462 -4.82 -9.64 45.51
CA GLY A 462 -5.41 -9.20 46.79
C GLY A 462 -4.83 -7.92 47.43
N THR A 463 -3.73 -7.35 46.92
CA THR A 463 -3.00 -6.25 47.62
C THR A 463 -3.17 -4.86 46.99
N VAL A 464 -4.23 -4.64 46.21
CA VAL A 464 -4.40 -3.39 45.44
C VAL A 464 -4.66 -2.17 46.34
N ASP A 465 -5.29 -2.37 47.50
CA ASP A 465 -5.70 -1.26 48.38
C ASP A 465 -4.57 -0.75 49.31
N ASP A 466 -3.48 -1.50 49.46
CA ASP A 466 -2.39 -1.16 50.42
C ASP A 466 -1.43 -0.08 49.90
N TYR A 467 -1.47 0.26 48.61
CA TYR A 467 -0.55 1.24 48.01
C TYR A 467 -1.11 2.66 47.90
N SER A 468 -2.35 2.90 48.32
CA SER A 468 -3.02 4.20 48.18
C SER A 468 -3.31 4.88 49.51
N ARG A 469 -2.27 5.32 50.23
CA ARG A 469 -2.30 6.42 51.23
C ARG A 469 -0.87 6.74 51.68
N SER A 470 -0.30 7.91 51.38
CA SER A 470 -0.48 9.12 52.19
C SER A 470 0.17 10.36 51.51
N PRO A 471 -0.33 11.59 51.73
CA PRO A 471 0.32 12.83 51.33
C PRO A 471 1.23 13.36 52.45
N SER A 472 2.50 13.61 52.17
CA SER A 472 3.42 14.32 53.08
C SER A 472 3.51 15.81 52.72
N THR A 473 3.12 16.64 53.68
CA THR A 473 3.23 18.11 53.74
C THR A 473 4.69 18.58 53.75
N PRO A 474 5.04 19.76 53.20
CA PRO A 474 6.42 20.25 53.22
C PRO A 474 6.76 20.94 54.55
N GLY A 475 7.90 20.58 55.14
CA GLY A 475 8.49 21.24 56.31
C GLY A 475 9.90 21.72 56.01
N ASN A 476 10.10 23.03 56.09
CA ASN A 476 11.40 23.71 56.14
C ASN A 476 12.23 23.25 57.36
N ALA A 477 13.57 23.24 57.20
CA ALA A 477 14.55 23.97 58.03
C ALA A 477 15.87 23.21 58.25
N TYR A 478 16.95 23.84 57.78
CA TYR A 478 18.29 24.02 58.35
C TYR A 478 19.15 22.84 58.86
N TYR A 479 20.43 22.98 58.43
CA TYR A 479 21.69 22.27 58.73
C TYR A 479 21.99 20.98 57.97
#